data_AF-A0A931S9L3-F1
#
_entry.id   AF-A0A931S9L3-F1
#
_cell.length_a   1.000
_cell.length_b   1.000
_cell.length_c   1.000
_cell.angle_alpha   90.00
_cell.angle_beta   90.00
_cell.angle_gamma   90.00
#
_symmetry.space_group_name_H-M   'P 1'
#
loop_
_entity.id
_entity.type
_entity.pdbx_description
1 polymer ?
#
loop_
_entity_poly.entity_id
_entity_poly.type
_entity_poly.pdbx_seq_one_letter_code
_entity_poly.pdbx_strand_id
1 'polypeptide(L)'
;MLSPILLISESTRYQPLFIALNDLGIRAELASCANLGLLSETKKSFAAIVVDWGLPGPKRAEALRQIHKAWPDLHVISLGYGDSAAPRRTAQSGNHVEHLAMSGNEKEDLILLLEALRRILPDLRTQVVTLSDLFFIKTPSTKMGEILSLIDIMKDESSSVLIQGETGTGKEVIARLLHYSGRRHAAPFVAINCAAIPETLLESELFGHEKGSFTGAIERRIGKFELAHNGTAFLDEIGDMPLHTQAKILRVLETGEIERVGGHEKIKVDVRIVAATNKKLFQQIDRGLFRQDLYYRINTFTINLPPLRDRPEDVLPLAQHFLDMHARRRGGPTKRLSSEAEQLVLKHDWPGNVRELRNAMERAMVLAAENEIGPEVFPDEIREKIDRSPRPAAPAESAGPVETGTAPILPLEELEKRAILDALSRLDHNATRAAKHLSISKATLFRKLKQYGIIRRSAMRG
;
A
#
# COMPACT_ATOMS: atom_id res chain seq x y z
N MET A 1 -0.38 17.99 -11.87
CA MET A 1 -1.27 17.97 -10.69
C MET A 1 -2.69 17.83 -11.21
N LEU A 2 -3.49 16.93 -10.64
CA LEU A 2 -4.89 16.77 -11.00
C LEU A 2 -5.67 18.05 -10.67
N SER A 3 -6.50 18.51 -11.61
CA SER A 3 -7.46 19.57 -11.38
C SER A 3 -8.44 19.14 -10.27
N PRO A 4 -8.91 20.07 -9.41
CA PRO A 4 -9.82 19.73 -8.33
C PRO A 4 -11.18 19.28 -8.84
N ILE A 5 -11.91 18.54 -8.01
CA ILE A 5 -13.34 18.25 -8.19
C ILE A 5 -14.14 19.39 -7.56
N LEU A 6 -15.14 19.92 -8.26
CA LEU A 6 -16.04 20.92 -7.70
C LEU A 6 -17.25 20.24 -7.08
N LEU A 7 -17.44 20.36 -5.77
CA LEU A 7 -18.61 19.85 -5.06
C LEU A 7 -19.57 20.99 -4.73
N ILE A 8 -20.80 20.90 -5.22
CA ILE A 8 -21.82 21.94 -5.12
C ILE A 8 -22.91 21.45 -4.19
N SER A 9 -23.00 22.07 -3.02
CA SER A 9 -23.97 21.74 -1.99
C SER A 9 -24.28 22.96 -1.12
N GLU A 10 -25.53 23.10 -0.69
CA GLU A 10 -25.92 24.00 0.40
C GLU A 10 -26.09 23.25 1.73
N SER A 11 -26.02 21.91 1.69
CA SER A 11 -26.12 21.05 2.86
C SER A 11 -24.74 20.68 3.41
N THR A 12 -24.62 20.67 4.74
CA THR A 12 -23.48 20.09 5.46
C THR A 12 -23.41 18.57 5.35
N ARG A 13 -24.46 17.92 4.81
CA ARG A 13 -24.55 16.46 4.66
C ARG A 13 -23.43 15.85 3.84
N TYR A 14 -22.89 16.56 2.85
CA TYR A 14 -21.80 16.07 2.00
C TYR A 14 -20.42 16.53 2.47
N GLN A 15 -20.35 17.25 3.57
CA GLN A 15 -19.09 17.69 4.16
C GLN A 15 -18.17 16.52 4.55
N PRO A 16 -18.68 15.39 5.09
CA PRO A 16 -17.85 14.20 5.31
C PRO A 16 -17.22 13.64 4.03
N LEU A 17 -17.99 13.57 2.94
CA LEU A 17 -17.48 13.13 1.63
C LEU A 17 -16.40 14.07 1.09
N PHE A 18 -16.62 15.39 1.21
CA PHE A 18 -15.64 16.40 0.80
C PHE A 18 -14.31 16.26 1.55
N ILE A 19 -14.37 16.06 2.86
CA ILE A 19 -13.17 15.91 3.68
C ILE A 19 -12.46 14.61 3.31
N ALA A 20 -13.21 13.50 3.22
CA ALA A 20 -12.66 12.21 2.86
C ALA A 20 -11.99 12.21 1.47
N LEU A 21 -12.55 12.90 0.47
CA LEU A 21 -11.89 13.04 -0.83
C LEU A 21 -10.51 13.73 -0.70
N ASN A 22 -10.44 14.84 0.04
CA ASN A 22 -9.18 15.57 0.23
C ASN A 22 -8.15 14.75 1.01
N ASP A 23 -8.57 13.98 2.03
CA ASP A 23 -7.69 13.08 2.80
C ASP A 23 -7.10 11.96 1.94
N LEU A 24 -7.82 11.52 0.91
CA LEU A 24 -7.34 10.56 -0.08
C LEU A 24 -6.42 11.18 -1.14
N GLY A 25 -6.08 12.47 -1.00
CA GLY A 25 -5.29 13.22 -1.97
C GLY A 25 -6.08 13.64 -3.21
N ILE A 26 -7.40 13.44 -3.22
CA ILE A 26 -8.30 13.90 -4.28
C ILE A 26 -8.74 15.32 -3.94
N ARG A 27 -8.11 16.30 -4.57
CA ARG A 27 -8.45 17.70 -4.33
C ARG A 27 -9.91 17.95 -4.67
N ALA A 28 -10.69 18.37 -3.69
CA ALA A 28 -12.06 18.83 -3.89
C ALA A 28 -12.19 20.29 -3.42
N GLU A 29 -13.02 21.08 -4.09
CA GLU A 29 -13.43 22.42 -3.67
C GLU A 29 -14.94 22.43 -3.41
N LEU A 30 -15.37 22.91 -2.25
CA LEU A 30 -16.78 23.05 -1.90
C LEU A 30 -17.29 24.43 -2.32
N ALA A 31 -18.42 24.47 -3.02
CA ALA A 31 -19.07 25.70 -3.45
C ALA A 31 -20.57 25.69 -3.16
N SER A 32 -21.12 26.85 -2.82
CA SER A 32 -22.57 27.08 -2.79
C SER A 32 -23.06 27.48 -4.19
N CYS A 33 -24.36 27.35 -4.45
CA CYS A 33 -24.95 27.77 -5.73
C CYS A 33 -24.71 29.26 -6.05
N ALA A 34 -24.70 30.11 -5.03
CA ALA A 34 -24.46 31.55 -5.20
C ALA A 34 -23.04 31.86 -5.70
N ASN A 35 -22.07 30.98 -5.41
CA ASN A 35 -20.66 31.20 -5.75
C ASN A 35 -20.29 30.69 -7.15
N LEU A 36 -21.20 30.02 -7.86
CA LEU A 36 -20.92 29.44 -9.18
C LEU A 36 -20.60 30.50 -10.23
N GLY A 37 -21.31 31.63 -10.22
CA GLY A 37 -21.04 32.75 -11.12
C GLY A 37 -19.61 33.29 -10.95
N LEU A 38 -19.19 33.53 -9.72
CA LEU A 38 -17.83 33.98 -9.39
C LEU A 38 -16.76 32.95 -9.81
N LEU A 39 -17.02 31.66 -9.56
CA LEU A 39 -16.08 30.60 -9.97
C LEU A 39 -15.92 30.52 -11.49
N SER A 40 -16.99 30.76 -12.25
CA SER A 40 -16.93 30.78 -13.72
C SER A 40 -16.05 31.93 -14.25
N GLU A 41 -16.03 33.08 -13.58
CA GLU A 41 -15.23 34.24 -13.96
C GLU A 41 -13.73 34.04 -13.67
N THR A 42 -13.40 33.25 -12.64
CA THR A 42 -12.00 32.98 -12.26
C THR A 42 -11.23 32.08 -13.24
N LYS A 43 -11.87 31.56 -14.31
CA LYS A 43 -11.28 30.61 -15.28
C LYS A 43 -10.60 29.40 -14.64
N LYS A 44 -10.98 29.00 -13.41
CA LYS A 44 -10.49 27.78 -12.79
C LYS A 44 -10.95 26.55 -13.57
N SER A 45 -10.03 25.61 -13.77
CA SER A 45 -10.32 24.31 -14.40
C SER A 45 -10.63 23.25 -13.34
N PHE A 46 -11.72 22.51 -13.53
CA PHE A 46 -12.09 21.37 -12.68
C PHE A 46 -12.00 20.06 -13.46
N ALA A 47 -11.77 18.95 -12.75
CA ALA A 47 -11.72 17.62 -13.34
C ALA A 47 -13.12 17.01 -13.51
N ALA A 48 -14.00 17.22 -12.52
CA ALA A 48 -15.39 16.79 -12.54
C ALA A 48 -16.21 17.69 -11.62
N ILE A 49 -17.54 17.66 -11.78
CA ILE A 49 -18.46 18.42 -10.94
C ILE A 49 -19.40 17.44 -10.23
N VAL A 50 -19.57 17.62 -8.93
CA VAL A 50 -20.49 16.85 -8.08
C VAL A 50 -21.56 17.80 -7.57
N VAL A 51 -22.84 17.50 -7.78
CA VAL A 51 -23.97 18.38 -7.43
C VAL A 51 -24.93 17.68 -6.49
N ASP A 52 -25.29 18.33 -5.40
CA ASP A 52 -26.37 17.90 -4.53
C ASP A 52 -27.74 18.00 -5.24
N TRP A 53 -28.35 16.86 -5.50
CA TRP A 53 -29.70 16.77 -6.05
C TRP A 53 -30.79 17.05 -4.99
N GLY A 54 -30.44 17.19 -3.72
CA GLY A 54 -31.33 17.68 -2.66
C GLY A 54 -31.61 19.18 -2.71
N LEU A 55 -30.87 19.95 -3.52
CA LEU A 55 -31.07 21.41 -3.66
C LEU A 55 -32.49 21.77 -4.10
N PRO A 56 -33.10 22.87 -3.59
CA PRO A 56 -34.42 23.32 -4.03
C PRO A 56 -34.50 23.47 -5.55
N GLY A 57 -35.63 23.07 -6.16
CA GLY A 57 -35.81 23.00 -7.61
C GLY A 57 -35.32 24.23 -8.40
N PRO A 58 -35.69 25.47 -8.03
CA PRO A 58 -35.21 26.68 -8.69
C PRO A 58 -33.69 26.88 -8.59
N LYS A 59 -33.09 26.62 -7.42
CA LYS A 59 -31.65 26.73 -7.20
C LYS A 59 -30.87 25.68 -7.96
N ARG A 60 -31.39 24.45 -8.01
CA ARG A 60 -30.78 23.33 -8.74
C ARG A 60 -30.79 23.60 -10.25
N ALA A 61 -31.92 24.07 -10.79
CA ALA A 61 -32.05 24.42 -12.19
C ALA A 61 -31.07 25.54 -12.58
N GLU A 62 -30.92 26.55 -11.72
CA GLU A 62 -29.97 27.63 -11.95
C GLU A 62 -28.51 27.14 -11.89
N ALA A 63 -28.15 26.33 -10.89
CA ALA A 63 -26.81 25.75 -10.78
C ALA A 63 -26.44 24.93 -12.03
N LEU A 64 -27.34 24.05 -12.50
CA LEU A 64 -27.11 23.25 -13.71
C LEU A 64 -26.97 24.11 -14.97
N ARG A 65 -27.74 25.20 -15.10
CA ARG A 65 -27.58 26.16 -16.23
C ARG A 65 -26.22 26.84 -16.20
N GLN A 66 -25.77 27.29 -15.03
CA GLN A 66 -24.46 27.94 -14.88
C GLN A 66 -23.32 26.96 -15.15
N ILE A 67 -23.41 25.72 -14.65
CA ILE A 67 -22.45 24.66 -14.92
C ILE A 67 -22.37 24.37 -16.41
N HIS A 68 -23.50 24.20 -17.10
CA HIS A 68 -23.52 23.93 -18.54
C HIS A 68 -22.91 25.08 -19.36
N LYS A 69 -23.12 26.32 -18.93
CA LYS A 69 -22.56 27.50 -19.60
C LYS A 69 -21.05 27.63 -19.39
N ALA A 70 -20.57 27.37 -18.18
CA ALA A 70 -19.18 27.57 -17.80
C ALA A 70 -18.28 26.37 -18.14
N TRP A 71 -18.82 25.16 -18.03
CA TRP A 71 -18.12 23.88 -18.21
C TRP A 71 -18.99 22.89 -19.01
N PRO A 72 -19.23 23.15 -20.31
CA PRO A 72 -20.10 22.31 -21.16
C PRO A 72 -19.56 20.88 -21.32
N ASP A 73 -18.24 20.69 -21.29
CA ASP A 73 -17.61 19.40 -21.55
C ASP A 73 -17.32 18.59 -20.28
N LEU A 74 -17.58 19.14 -19.08
CA LEU A 74 -17.32 18.44 -17.82
C LEU A 74 -18.45 17.50 -17.45
N HIS A 75 -18.06 16.30 -17.02
CA HIS A 75 -18.96 15.32 -16.42
C HIS A 75 -19.53 15.84 -15.10
N VAL A 76 -20.83 15.63 -14.93
CA VAL A 76 -21.57 16.03 -13.73
C VAL A 76 -22.07 14.77 -13.04
N ILE A 77 -21.71 14.59 -11.78
CA ILE A 77 -22.26 13.56 -10.91
C ILE A 77 -23.29 14.23 -10.01
N SER A 78 -24.53 13.75 -9.98
CA SER A 78 -25.50 14.22 -9.00
C SER A 78 -25.64 13.24 -7.85
N LEU A 79 -25.72 13.74 -6.62
CA LEU A 79 -25.94 12.95 -5.41
C LEU A 79 -27.36 13.12 -4.90
N GLY A 80 -28.10 12.04 -4.66
CA GLY A 80 -29.47 12.11 -4.11
C GLY A 80 -29.71 11.07 -3.02
N TYR A 81 -30.49 11.42 -2.00
CA TYR A 81 -30.87 10.53 -0.89
C TYR A 81 -32.36 10.16 -0.95
N GLY A 82 -32.69 8.88 -0.69
CA GLY A 82 -34.07 8.39 -0.59
C GLY A 82 -34.93 8.69 -1.83
N ASP A 83 -36.19 9.06 -1.64
CA ASP A 83 -37.15 9.44 -2.72
C ASP A 83 -36.74 10.70 -3.51
N SER A 84 -35.63 11.35 -3.14
CA SER A 84 -35.02 12.43 -3.91
C SER A 84 -34.09 11.89 -5.01
N ALA A 85 -33.94 10.57 -5.18
CA ALA A 85 -33.25 9.98 -6.33
C ALA A 85 -33.88 10.50 -7.64
N ALA A 86 -33.06 11.06 -8.52
CA ALA A 86 -33.51 11.77 -9.72
C ALA A 86 -34.44 10.91 -10.60
N PRO A 87 -35.45 11.51 -11.27
CA PRO A 87 -36.33 10.78 -12.18
C PRO A 87 -35.52 10.12 -13.30
N ARG A 88 -35.95 8.94 -13.74
CA ARG A 88 -35.39 8.13 -14.85
C ARG A 88 -35.20 8.86 -16.20
N ARG A 89 -35.59 10.13 -16.31
CA ARG A 89 -35.47 10.97 -17.50
C ARG A 89 -35.08 12.40 -17.13
N THR A 90 -33.79 12.66 -17.03
CA THR A 90 -33.19 13.96 -17.30
C THR A 90 -32.68 13.93 -18.74
N ALA A 91 -33.62 13.98 -19.67
CA ALA A 91 -33.31 14.26 -21.06
C ALA A 91 -33.13 15.78 -21.20
N GLN A 92 -32.07 16.19 -21.91
CA GLN A 92 -31.78 17.55 -22.38
C GLN A 92 -31.08 18.51 -21.40
N SER A 93 -29.81 18.24 -21.14
CA SER A 93 -28.79 19.27 -20.97
C SER A 93 -27.45 18.66 -21.37
N GLY A 94 -26.62 19.39 -22.12
CA GLY A 94 -25.50 18.84 -22.89
C GLY A 94 -24.33 18.24 -22.11
N ASN A 95 -24.40 18.12 -20.78
CA ASN A 95 -23.37 17.48 -19.98
C ASN A 95 -23.75 16.01 -19.73
N HIS A 96 -22.77 15.11 -19.70
CA HIS A 96 -22.98 13.74 -19.22
C HIS A 96 -23.28 13.78 -17.70
N VAL A 97 -24.56 13.62 -17.34
CA VAL A 97 -25.01 13.57 -15.95
C VAL A 97 -25.14 12.12 -15.48
N GLU A 98 -24.31 11.72 -14.51
CA GLU A 98 -24.43 10.45 -13.80
C GLU A 98 -25.16 10.67 -12.46
N HIS A 99 -26.13 9.81 -12.13
CA HIS A 99 -26.91 9.91 -10.90
C HIS A 99 -26.50 8.83 -9.89
N LEU A 100 -26.08 9.23 -8.69
CA LEU A 100 -25.77 8.32 -7.58
C LEU A 100 -26.85 8.40 -6.49
N ALA A 101 -27.45 7.25 -6.19
CA ALA A 101 -28.38 7.08 -5.09
C ALA A 101 -27.59 6.77 -3.81
N MET A 102 -27.52 7.76 -2.93
CA MET A 102 -26.76 7.73 -1.69
C MET A 102 -27.60 7.05 -0.59
N SER A 103 -26.99 6.14 0.15
CA SER A 103 -27.68 5.30 1.15
C SER A 103 -27.84 6.01 2.50
N GLY A 104 -27.11 7.09 2.74
CA GLY A 104 -27.06 7.78 4.04
C GLY A 104 -25.93 7.25 4.92
N ASN A 105 -25.29 6.16 4.50
CA ASN A 105 -24.09 5.63 5.13
C ASN A 105 -22.86 6.25 4.47
N GLU A 106 -22.15 7.11 5.21
CA GLU A 106 -21.00 7.87 4.72
C GLU A 106 -19.93 7.00 4.04
N LYS A 107 -19.73 5.75 4.51
CA LYS A 107 -18.75 4.83 3.94
C LYS A 107 -19.18 4.29 2.58
N GLU A 108 -20.43 3.84 2.48
CA GLU A 108 -20.99 3.32 1.22
C GLU A 108 -21.10 4.43 0.18
N ASP A 109 -21.53 5.60 0.62
CA ASP A 109 -21.63 6.83 -0.17
C ASP A 109 -20.28 7.27 -0.73
N LEU A 110 -19.22 7.22 0.10
CA LEU A 110 -17.86 7.53 -0.33
C LEU A 110 -17.36 6.53 -1.36
N ILE A 111 -17.56 5.22 -1.12
CA ILE A 111 -17.16 4.17 -2.07
C ILE A 111 -17.88 4.38 -3.41
N LEU A 112 -19.18 4.63 -3.38
CA LEU A 112 -19.99 4.84 -4.57
C LEU A 112 -19.53 6.07 -5.37
N LEU A 113 -19.27 7.18 -4.69
CA LEU A 113 -18.74 8.40 -5.31
C LEU A 113 -17.35 8.18 -5.93
N LEU A 114 -16.48 7.48 -5.23
CA LEU A 114 -15.13 7.14 -5.71
C LEU A 114 -15.16 6.24 -6.94
N GLU A 115 -16.07 5.26 -6.99
CA GLU A 115 -16.28 4.42 -8.16
C GLU A 115 -16.76 5.21 -9.38
N ALA A 116 -17.67 6.17 -9.18
CA ALA A 116 -18.14 7.05 -10.25
C ALA A 116 -17.01 7.97 -10.76
N LEU A 117 -16.29 8.62 -9.85
CA LEU A 117 -15.15 9.47 -10.18
C LEU A 117 -14.06 8.69 -10.95
N ARG A 118 -13.83 7.43 -10.60
CA ARG A 118 -12.86 6.56 -11.29
C ARG A 118 -13.23 6.25 -12.75
N ARG A 119 -14.52 6.21 -13.08
CA ARG A 119 -14.99 5.99 -14.46
C ARG A 119 -14.69 7.20 -15.34
N ILE A 120 -14.82 8.38 -14.76
CA ILE A 120 -14.74 9.67 -15.43
C ILE A 120 -13.30 10.20 -15.48
N LEU A 121 -12.49 9.94 -14.44
CA LEU A 121 -11.15 10.48 -14.27
C LEU A 121 -10.10 9.36 -14.41
N PRO A 122 -9.40 9.27 -15.56
CA PRO A 122 -8.40 8.23 -15.82
C PRO A 122 -7.29 8.19 -14.77
N ASP A 123 -6.85 9.37 -14.31
CA ASP A 123 -5.74 9.52 -13.35
C ASP A 123 -6.13 9.15 -11.91
N LEU A 124 -7.43 9.16 -11.57
CA LEU A 124 -7.93 8.66 -10.28
C LEU A 124 -7.91 7.13 -10.21
N ARG A 125 -7.82 6.41 -11.34
CA ARG A 125 -7.70 4.95 -11.37
C ARG A 125 -6.46 4.45 -10.64
N THR A 126 -5.43 5.28 -10.50
CA THR A 126 -4.19 4.97 -9.78
C THR A 126 -4.19 5.35 -8.30
N GLN A 127 -4.98 6.35 -7.87
CA GLN A 127 -4.95 6.89 -6.50
C GLN A 127 -6.08 6.38 -5.59
N VAL A 128 -7.25 6.09 -6.17
CA VAL A 128 -8.49 5.73 -5.43
C VAL A 128 -8.55 4.25 -5.03
N VAL A 129 -7.63 3.43 -5.53
CA VAL A 129 -7.68 1.99 -5.32
C VAL A 129 -7.54 1.60 -3.84
N THR A 130 -7.03 2.50 -3.00
CA THR A 130 -6.73 2.23 -1.59
C THR A 130 -7.97 1.99 -0.72
N LEU A 131 -9.10 2.70 -0.89
CA LEU A 131 -10.25 2.57 0.05
C LEU A 131 -11.08 1.30 -0.18
N SER A 132 -11.36 0.92 -1.42
CA SER A 132 -12.06 -0.34 -1.71
C SER A 132 -11.22 -1.56 -1.27
N ASP A 133 -9.90 -1.44 -1.34
CA ASP A 133 -8.95 -2.46 -0.88
C ASP A 133 -8.85 -2.47 0.67
N LEU A 134 -9.03 -1.31 1.32
CA LEU A 134 -9.03 -1.16 2.78
C LEU A 134 -10.24 -1.81 3.46
N PHE A 135 -11.38 -1.84 2.80
CA PHE A 135 -12.60 -2.48 3.30
C PHE A 135 -12.78 -3.92 2.81
N PHE A 136 -11.87 -4.45 1.97
CA PHE A 136 -11.80 -5.88 1.70
C PHE A 136 -11.04 -6.59 2.83
N ILE A 137 -11.65 -6.63 4.01
CA ILE A 137 -11.28 -7.58 5.07
C ILE A 137 -12.45 -8.54 5.24
N LYS A 138 -12.88 -9.16 4.14
CA LYS A 138 -13.70 -10.37 4.21
C LYS A 138 -12.73 -11.51 4.44
N THR A 139 -12.65 -11.92 5.69
CA THR A 139 -11.78 -12.99 6.15
C THR A 139 -12.64 -14.16 6.63
N PRO A 140 -12.45 -15.37 6.09
CA PRO A 140 -12.99 -16.58 6.70
C PRO A 140 -12.21 -17.03 7.95
N SER A 141 -11.07 -16.39 8.27
CA SER A 141 -10.23 -16.76 9.41
C SER A 141 -10.82 -16.27 10.74
N THR A 142 -11.04 -17.20 11.68
CA THR A 142 -11.50 -16.88 13.05
C THR A 142 -10.57 -15.89 13.75
N LYS A 143 -9.25 -16.06 13.62
CA LYS A 143 -8.25 -15.17 14.25
C LYS A 143 -8.38 -13.73 13.77
N MET A 144 -8.59 -13.55 12.47
CA MET A 144 -8.82 -12.20 11.92
C MET A 144 -10.20 -11.67 12.30
N GLY A 145 -11.22 -12.53 12.42
CA GLY A 145 -12.54 -12.16 12.93
C GLY A 145 -12.50 -11.61 14.37
N GLU A 146 -11.69 -12.21 15.24
CA GLU A 146 -11.43 -11.71 16.60
C GLU A 146 -10.74 -10.34 16.57
N ILE A 147 -9.74 -10.15 15.70
CA ILE A 147 -9.08 -8.86 15.51
C ILE A 147 -10.07 -7.79 15.02
N LEU A 148 -10.93 -8.12 14.06
CA LEU A 148 -11.97 -7.21 13.57
C LEU A 148 -12.96 -6.82 14.66
N SER A 149 -13.34 -7.77 15.53
CA SER A 149 -14.22 -7.52 16.68
C SER A 149 -13.54 -6.59 17.70
N LEU A 150 -12.25 -6.80 17.95
CA LEU A 150 -11.48 -5.94 18.84
C LEU A 150 -11.37 -4.52 18.27
N ILE A 151 -11.14 -4.38 16.96
CA ILE A 151 -11.14 -3.08 16.26
C ILE A 151 -12.49 -2.39 16.43
N ASP A 152 -13.60 -3.10 16.30
CA ASP A 152 -14.94 -2.52 16.44
C ASP A 152 -15.18 -1.94 17.84
N ILE A 153 -14.68 -2.62 18.89
CA ILE A 153 -14.75 -2.14 20.27
C ILE A 153 -13.90 -0.88 20.49
N MET A 154 -12.68 -0.85 19.93
CA MET A 154 -11.73 0.25 20.21
C MET A 154 -11.82 1.42 19.22
N LYS A 155 -12.64 1.35 18.17
CA LYS A 155 -12.65 2.34 17.09
C LYS A 155 -12.91 3.76 17.58
N ASP A 156 -13.77 3.93 18.57
CA ASP A 156 -14.18 5.24 19.09
C ASP A 156 -13.32 5.76 20.25
N GLU A 157 -12.37 4.95 20.74
CA GLU A 157 -11.46 5.29 21.81
C GLU A 157 -10.30 6.17 21.33
N SER A 158 -9.82 7.08 22.18
CA SER A 158 -8.64 7.91 21.90
C SER A 158 -7.32 7.26 22.30
N SER A 159 -7.38 6.14 23.02
CA SER A 159 -6.22 5.40 23.52
C SER A 159 -5.29 4.93 22.40
N SER A 160 -4.01 4.81 22.74
CA SER A 160 -3.00 4.33 21.81
C SER A 160 -3.17 2.84 21.53
N VAL A 161 -2.82 2.43 20.31
CA VAL A 161 -2.90 1.03 19.88
C VAL A 161 -1.55 0.61 19.32
N LEU A 162 -1.01 -0.50 19.80
CA LEU A 162 0.19 -1.14 19.28
C LEU A 162 -0.20 -2.34 18.40
N ILE A 163 0.18 -2.30 17.12
CA ILE A 163 -0.05 -3.38 16.16
C ILE A 163 1.26 -4.13 15.94
N GLN A 164 1.30 -5.39 16.34
CA GLN A 164 2.46 -6.26 16.18
C GLN A 164 2.20 -7.30 15.10
N GLY A 165 3.24 -7.65 14.36
CA GLY A 165 3.17 -8.71 13.36
C GLY A 165 4.32 -8.65 12.38
N GLU A 166 4.57 -9.77 11.71
CA GLU A 166 5.64 -9.88 10.71
C GLU A 166 5.50 -8.85 9.58
N THR A 167 6.58 -8.63 8.85
CA THR A 167 6.55 -7.77 7.67
C THR A 167 5.53 -8.29 6.66
N GLY A 168 4.66 -7.40 6.18
CA GLY A 168 3.69 -7.74 5.14
C GLY A 168 2.40 -8.41 5.63
N THR A 169 2.13 -8.52 6.93
CA THR A 169 0.87 -9.10 7.47
C THR A 169 -0.35 -8.20 7.34
N GLY A 170 -0.17 -6.91 7.06
CA GLY A 170 -1.26 -5.93 6.91
C GLY A 170 -1.38 -4.93 8.06
N LYS A 171 -0.32 -4.66 8.83
CA LYS A 171 -0.34 -3.71 9.96
C LYS A 171 -0.92 -2.34 9.60
N GLU A 172 -0.51 -1.75 8.48
CA GLU A 172 -1.04 -0.47 8.00
C GLU A 172 -2.53 -0.55 7.62
N VAL A 173 -2.96 -1.65 7.00
CA VAL A 173 -4.38 -1.88 6.65
C VAL A 173 -5.24 -1.88 7.90
N ILE A 174 -4.78 -2.52 8.96
CA ILE A 174 -5.47 -2.58 10.25
C ILE A 174 -5.49 -1.22 10.95
N ALA A 175 -4.39 -0.47 10.92
CA ALA A 175 -4.35 0.90 11.44
C ALA A 175 -5.35 1.82 10.73
N ARG A 176 -5.43 1.72 9.40
CA ARG A 176 -6.39 2.48 8.59
C ARG A 176 -7.82 2.04 8.84
N LEU A 177 -8.09 0.73 8.94
CA LEU A 177 -9.42 0.23 9.30
C LEU A 177 -9.88 0.80 10.64
N LEU A 178 -9.00 0.79 11.64
CA LEU A 178 -9.28 1.34 12.95
C LEU A 178 -9.66 2.82 12.87
N HIS A 179 -8.88 3.62 12.14
CA HIS A 179 -9.13 5.03 11.94
C HIS A 179 -10.45 5.31 11.22
N TYR A 180 -10.64 4.72 10.03
CA TYR A 180 -11.83 4.96 9.20
C TYR A 180 -13.11 4.32 9.76
N SER A 181 -13.01 3.53 10.84
CA SER A 181 -14.17 2.98 11.53
C SER A 181 -14.57 3.75 12.78
N GLY A 182 -13.71 4.61 13.31
CA GLY A 182 -13.97 5.36 14.54
C GLY A 182 -14.48 6.78 14.34
N ARG A 183 -14.72 7.50 15.43
CA ARG A 183 -15.10 8.93 15.46
C ARG A 183 -14.18 9.88 14.69
N ARG A 184 -12.91 9.50 14.48
CA ARG A 184 -11.91 10.32 13.76
C ARG A 184 -11.84 9.98 12.26
N HIS A 185 -12.79 9.24 11.71
CA HIS A 185 -12.77 8.75 10.32
C HIS A 185 -12.71 9.84 9.25
N ALA A 186 -13.25 11.03 9.55
CA ALA A 186 -13.22 12.20 8.70
C ALA A 186 -12.09 13.17 9.05
N ALA A 187 -11.14 12.77 9.89
CA ALA A 187 -9.97 13.57 10.23
C ALA A 187 -8.71 12.96 9.59
N PRO A 188 -7.58 13.69 9.53
CA PRO A 188 -6.40 13.20 8.83
C PRO A 188 -5.85 11.87 9.39
N PHE A 189 -5.54 10.92 8.50
CA PHE A 189 -4.71 9.76 8.82
C PHE A 189 -3.30 10.00 8.28
N VAL A 190 -2.35 10.27 9.17
CA VAL A 190 -0.96 10.57 8.80
C VAL A 190 -0.08 9.36 9.11
N ALA A 191 0.33 8.64 8.07
CA ALA A 191 1.27 7.53 8.18
C ALA A 191 2.73 8.02 8.12
N ILE A 192 3.55 7.55 9.06
CA ILE A 192 4.99 7.78 9.11
C ILE A 192 5.68 6.42 9.22
N ASN A 193 6.51 6.09 8.23
CA ASN A 193 7.39 4.93 8.31
C ASN A 193 8.74 5.35 8.90
N CYS A 194 9.01 4.94 10.14
CA CYS A 194 10.20 5.36 10.88
C CYS A 194 11.49 4.76 10.31
N ALA A 195 11.40 3.62 9.62
CA ALA A 195 12.55 2.96 9.00
C ALA A 195 12.91 3.54 7.62
N ALA A 196 11.95 4.20 6.94
CA ALA A 196 12.15 4.74 5.59
C ALA A 196 12.76 6.15 5.57
N ILE A 197 12.71 6.88 6.69
CA ILE A 197 13.21 8.24 6.81
C ILE A 197 14.61 8.18 7.43
N PRO A 198 15.63 8.85 6.85
CA PRO A 198 16.93 8.95 7.49
C PRO A 198 16.81 9.49 8.91
N GLU A 199 17.54 8.89 9.85
CA GLU A 199 17.51 9.27 11.28
C GLU A 199 17.68 10.78 11.50
N THR A 200 18.57 11.41 10.73
CA THR A 200 18.84 12.86 10.80
C THR A 200 17.67 13.74 10.38
N LEU A 201 16.72 13.21 9.61
CA LEU A 201 15.55 13.94 9.11
C LEU A 201 14.25 13.53 9.82
N LEU A 202 14.23 12.39 10.50
CA LEU A 202 13.03 11.83 11.12
C LEU A 202 12.39 12.82 12.11
N GLU A 203 13.19 13.45 12.94
CA GLU A 203 12.71 14.43 13.92
C GLU A 203 12.07 15.65 13.24
N SER A 204 12.73 16.20 12.23
CA SER A 204 12.20 17.33 11.46
C SER A 204 10.92 16.95 10.69
N GLU A 205 10.80 15.74 10.17
CA GLU A 205 9.57 15.29 9.51
C GLU A 205 8.44 15.14 10.54
N LEU A 206 8.70 14.52 11.70
CA LEU A 206 7.69 14.30 12.74
C LEU A 206 7.19 15.60 13.38
N PHE A 207 8.12 16.46 13.81
CA PHE A 207 7.81 17.64 14.64
C PHE A 207 7.90 18.96 13.89
N GLY A 208 8.39 18.96 12.66
CA GLY A 208 8.63 20.20 11.91
C GLY A 208 9.91 20.90 12.37
N HIS A 209 10.24 22.00 11.71
CA HIS A 209 11.43 22.78 12.05
C HIS A 209 11.22 24.27 11.81
N GLU A 210 11.90 25.08 12.61
CA GLU A 210 12.01 26.52 12.38
C GLU A 210 13.11 26.84 11.37
N LYS A 211 12.99 28.00 10.71
CA LYS A 211 14.00 28.48 9.77
C LYS A 211 15.35 28.63 10.47
N GLY A 212 16.41 28.08 9.88
CA GLY A 212 17.78 28.15 10.41
C GLY A 212 18.10 27.17 11.54
N SER A 213 17.21 26.22 11.85
CA SER A 213 17.40 25.23 12.91
C SER A 213 18.53 24.22 12.64
N PHE A 214 18.88 23.98 11.37
CA PHE A 214 20.02 23.17 10.95
C PHE A 214 20.51 23.61 9.54
N THR A 215 21.68 23.14 9.13
CA THR A 215 22.22 23.37 7.77
C THR A 215 21.27 22.79 6.71
N GLY A 216 20.62 23.68 5.96
CA GLY A 216 19.59 23.32 4.95
C GLY A 216 18.16 23.72 5.32
N ALA A 217 17.91 24.19 6.55
CA ALA A 217 16.61 24.69 6.99
C ALA A 217 16.35 26.12 6.45
N ILE A 218 16.15 26.25 5.14
CA ILE A 218 15.97 27.54 4.45
C ILE A 218 14.64 28.20 4.83
N GLU A 219 13.62 27.38 5.08
CA GLU A 219 12.26 27.81 5.41
C GLU A 219 11.74 27.05 6.64
N ARG A 220 10.67 27.55 7.25
CA ARG A 220 9.95 26.83 8.31
C ARG A 220 9.11 25.72 7.69
N ARG A 221 9.04 24.56 8.34
CA ARG A 221 8.22 23.42 7.89
C ARG A 221 7.35 22.86 9.01
N ILE A 222 6.09 22.59 8.69
CA ILE A 222 5.10 21.97 9.59
C ILE A 222 5.37 20.47 9.69
N GLY A 223 5.35 19.93 10.91
CA GLY A 223 5.57 18.51 11.20
C GLY A 223 4.36 17.62 10.96
N LYS A 224 4.59 16.30 10.85
CA LYS A 224 3.54 15.29 10.69
C LYS A 224 2.56 15.25 11.87
N PHE A 225 3.00 15.52 13.10
CA PHE A 225 2.09 15.59 14.25
C PHE A 225 1.13 16.78 14.18
N GLU A 226 1.59 17.93 13.71
CA GLU A 226 0.70 19.09 13.47
C GLU A 226 -0.30 18.77 12.35
N LEU A 227 0.15 18.11 11.27
CA LEU A 227 -0.73 17.67 10.18
C LEU A 227 -1.77 16.62 10.63
N ALA A 228 -1.44 15.83 11.65
CA ALA A 228 -2.32 14.81 12.20
C ALA A 228 -3.31 15.35 13.26
N HIS A 229 -3.32 16.66 13.51
CA HIS A 229 -4.18 17.27 14.52
C HIS A 229 -5.67 16.94 14.30
N ASN A 230 -6.36 16.59 15.37
CA ASN A 230 -7.71 16.01 15.43
C ASN A 230 -7.88 14.64 14.75
N GLY A 231 -6.80 14.08 14.19
CA GLY A 231 -6.79 12.83 13.44
C GLY A 231 -6.00 11.71 14.12
N THR A 232 -5.33 10.91 13.30
CA THR A 232 -4.54 9.75 13.74
C THR A 232 -3.14 9.82 13.15
N ALA A 233 -2.12 9.70 14.00
CA ALA A 233 -0.74 9.48 13.59
C ALA A 233 -0.43 7.99 13.66
N PHE A 234 -0.14 7.39 12.51
CA PHE A 234 0.30 6.01 12.40
C PHE A 234 1.83 5.94 12.30
N LEU A 235 2.47 5.38 13.33
CA LEU A 235 3.93 5.22 13.43
C LEU A 235 4.30 3.78 13.04
N ASP A 236 4.61 3.56 11.76
CA ASP A 236 5.04 2.26 11.26
C ASP A 236 6.52 2.02 11.57
N GLU A 237 6.83 0.77 11.89
CA GLU A 237 8.13 0.30 12.37
C GLU A 237 8.72 1.18 13.50
N ILE A 238 7.92 1.44 14.55
CA ILE A 238 8.34 2.26 15.71
C ILE A 238 9.59 1.71 16.41
N GLY A 239 9.86 0.41 16.27
CA GLY A 239 11.07 -0.23 16.81
C GLY A 239 12.38 0.14 16.08
N ASP A 240 12.31 0.88 14.97
CA ASP A 240 13.46 1.46 14.27
C ASP A 240 13.69 2.93 14.64
N MET A 241 12.87 3.50 15.52
CA MET A 241 12.99 4.89 15.92
C MET A 241 14.21 5.12 16.83
N PRO A 242 15.02 6.17 16.63
CA PRO A 242 16.10 6.56 17.53
C PRO A 242 15.62 6.90 18.94
N LEU A 243 16.44 6.60 19.96
CA LEU A 243 16.10 6.82 21.38
C LEU A 243 15.72 8.27 21.72
N HIS A 244 16.40 9.25 21.10
CA HIS A 244 16.08 10.67 21.34
C HIS A 244 14.69 11.03 20.79
N THR A 245 14.32 10.48 19.63
CA THR A 245 13.01 10.70 19.02
C THR A 245 11.93 10.00 19.83
N GLN A 246 12.20 8.79 20.35
CA GLN A 246 11.31 8.08 21.27
C GLN A 246 10.94 8.92 22.50
N ALA A 247 11.91 9.65 23.08
CA ALA A 247 11.64 10.54 24.22
C ALA A 247 10.68 11.69 23.87
N LYS A 248 10.71 12.20 22.63
CA LYS A 248 9.77 13.21 22.16
C LYS A 248 8.38 12.63 21.90
N ILE A 249 8.28 11.42 21.33
CA ILE A 249 7.00 10.72 21.18
C ILE A 249 6.32 10.50 22.54
N LEU A 250 7.09 10.10 23.56
CA LEU A 250 6.57 9.96 24.92
C LEU A 250 5.94 11.26 25.42
N ARG A 251 6.62 12.40 25.22
CA ARG A 251 6.06 13.72 25.59
C ARG A 251 4.74 14.00 24.87
N VAL A 252 4.62 13.69 23.57
CA VAL A 252 3.35 13.86 22.84
C VAL A 252 2.23 13.03 23.46
N LEU A 253 2.51 11.77 23.82
CA LEU A 253 1.54 10.86 24.44
C LEU A 253 1.12 11.29 25.86
N GLU A 254 1.97 12.03 26.57
CA GLU A 254 1.74 12.48 27.95
C GLU A 254 1.05 13.84 28.00
N THR A 255 1.53 14.81 27.22
CA THR A 255 1.11 16.21 27.33
C THR A 255 0.22 16.67 26.18
N GLY A 256 0.20 15.96 25.04
CA GLY A 256 -0.44 16.44 23.83
C GLY A 256 0.23 17.72 23.28
N GLU A 257 1.53 17.91 23.53
CA GLU A 257 2.29 19.07 23.08
C GLU A 257 3.52 18.64 22.28
N ILE A 258 3.86 19.41 21.25
CA ILE A 258 5.10 19.27 20.48
C ILE A 258 5.87 20.58 20.43
N GLU A 259 7.16 20.49 20.14
CA GLU A 259 8.06 21.61 19.88
C GLU A 259 8.77 21.34 18.55
N ARG A 260 8.81 22.34 17.66
CA ARG A 260 9.55 22.21 16.39
C ARG A 260 11.06 22.15 16.65
N VAL A 261 11.79 21.52 15.74
CA VAL A 261 13.27 21.51 15.80
C VAL A 261 13.79 22.94 15.71
N GLY A 262 14.64 23.32 16.68
CA GLY A 262 15.17 24.69 16.82
C GLY A 262 14.18 25.73 17.32
N GLY A 263 12.95 25.34 17.68
CA GLY A 263 11.94 26.20 18.28
C GLY A 263 11.75 25.92 19.78
N HIS A 264 11.15 26.87 20.48
CA HIS A 264 10.73 26.73 21.89
C HIS A 264 9.21 26.92 22.07
N GLU A 265 8.49 27.16 20.98
CA GLU A 265 7.04 27.29 21.01
C GLU A 265 6.41 25.91 21.22
N LYS A 266 5.62 25.80 22.30
CA LYS A 266 4.80 24.61 22.58
C LYS A 266 3.52 24.66 21.77
N ILE A 267 3.29 23.63 20.97
CA ILE A 267 2.13 23.52 20.08
C ILE A 267 1.27 22.38 20.57
N LYS A 268 0.02 22.68 20.95
CA LYS A 268 -0.94 21.66 21.36
C LYS A 268 -1.45 20.87 20.16
N VAL A 269 -1.43 19.55 20.28
CA VAL A 269 -1.95 18.62 19.28
C VAL A 269 -2.85 17.57 19.95
N ASP A 270 -4.08 17.41 19.46
CA ASP A 270 -4.93 16.27 19.78
C ASP A 270 -4.77 15.21 18.69
N VAL A 271 -4.05 14.13 18.97
CA VAL A 271 -3.74 13.08 17.99
C VAL A 271 -3.90 11.72 18.63
N ARG A 272 -4.67 10.83 17.99
CA ARG A 272 -4.65 9.41 18.33
C ARG A 272 -3.38 8.78 17.75
N ILE A 273 -2.58 8.12 18.59
CA ILE A 273 -1.35 7.45 18.14
C ILE A 273 -1.62 5.96 17.95
N VAL A 274 -1.35 5.46 16.75
CA VAL A 274 -1.34 4.02 16.43
C VAL A 274 0.08 3.66 16.03
N ALA A 275 0.72 2.73 16.73
CA ALA A 275 2.08 2.30 16.44
C ALA A 275 2.07 0.90 15.83
N ALA A 276 3.01 0.61 14.93
CA ALA A 276 3.22 -0.72 14.39
C ALA A 276 4.70 -1.13 14.45
N THR A 277 4.95 -2.43 14.58
CA THR A 277 6.32 -2.98 14.56
C THR A 277 6.33 -4.46 14.19
N ASN A 278 7.37 -4.88 13.48
CA ASN A 278 7.72 -6.30 13.33
C ASN A 278 8.72 -6.81 14.38
N LYS A 279 9.32 -5.90 15.18
CA LYS A 279 10.32 -6.24 16.18
C LYS A 279 9.68 -6.63 17.51
N LYS A 280 10.36 -7.52 18.23
CA LYS A 280 10.05 -7.83 19.63
C LYS A 280 10.54 -6.68 20.54
N LEU A 281 9.65 -5.76 20.90
CA LEU A 281 10.02 -4.54 21.66
C LEU A 281 10.69 -4.84 23.00
N PHE A 282 10.27 -5.87 23.74
CA PHE A 282 10.95 -6.27 24.98
C PHE A 282 12.44 -6.57 24.77
N GLN A 283 12.78 -7.28 23.69
CA GLN A 283 14.18 -7.55 23.36
C GLN A 283 14.95 -6.29 22.95
N GLN A 284 14.26 -5.29 22.39
CA GLN A 284 14.87 -3.98 22.10
C GLN A 284 15.10 -3.18 23.38
N ILE A 285 14.19 -3.28 24.37
CA ILE A 285 14.36 -2.69 25.70
C ILE A 285 15.57 -3.29 26.40
N ASP A 286 15.70 -4.62 26.43
CA ASP A 286 16.84 -5.32 27.05
C ASP A 286 18.19 -4.91 26.44
N ARG A 287 18.18 -4.56 25.15
CA ARG A 287 19.36 -4.08 24.40
C ARG A 287 19.60 -2.57 24.52
N GLY A 288 18.75 -1.85 25.24
CA GLY A 288 18.81 -0.39 25.35
C GLY A 288 18.49 0.35 24.05
N LEU A 289 17.80 -0.29 23.09
CA LEU A 289 17.42 0.30 21.80
C LEU A 289 15.99 0.85 21.81
N PHE A 290 15.19 0.51 22.81
CA PHE A 290 13.84 1.02 22.98
C PHE A 290 13.58 1.40 24.42
N ARG A 291 12.89 2.51 24.64
CA ARG A 291 12.60 2.99 26.00
C ARG A 291 11.43 2.22 26.60
N GLN A 292 11.62 1.78 27.85
CA GLN A 292 10.61 1.04 28.59
C GLN A 292 9.36 1.89 28.91
N ASP A 293 9.54 3.17 29.23
CA ASP A 293 8.44 4.10 29.51
C ASP A 293 7.53 4.31 28.29
N LEU A 294 8.12 4.53 27.10
CA LEU A 294 7.40 4.63 25.85
C LEU A 294 6.61 3.36 25.54
N TYR A 295 7.21 2.18 25.76
CA TYR A 295 6.55 0.90 25.54
C TYR A 295 5.23 0.80 26.32
N TYR A 296 5.26 1.08 27.63
CA TYR A 296 4.04 1.02 28.44
C TYR A 296 2.99 2.05 28.02
N ARG A 297 3.42 3.22 27.52
CA ARG A 297 2.48 4.26 27.09
C ARG A 297 1.80 3.93 25.76
N ILE A 298 2.52 3.37 24.78
CA ILE A 298 1.93 2.99 23.49
C ILE A 298 1.14 1.69 23.57
N ASN A 299 1.51 0.78 24.47
CA ASN A 299 0.92 -0.53 24.62
C ASN A 299 -0.34 -0.54 25.51
N THR A 300 -1.22 0.46 25.33
CA THR A 300 -2.52 0.51 26.03
C THR A 300 -3.46 -0.58 25.51
N PHE A 301 -3.54 -0.71 24.19
CA PHE A 301 -4.17 -1.84 23.51
C PHE A 301 -3.18 -2.48 22.54
N THR A 302 -3.20 -3.81 22.43
CA THR A 302 -2.31 -4.55 21.53
C THR A 302 -3.12 -5.37 20.54
N ILE A 303 -2.79 -5.26 19.25
CA ILE A 303 -3.31 -6.12 18.18
C ILE A 303 -2.15 -6.96 17.66
N ASN A 304 -2.25 -8.28 17.77
CA ASN A 304 -1.26 -9.21 17.21
C ASN A 304 -1.77 -9.79 15.90
N LEU A 305 -1.18 -9.39 14.77
CA LEU A 305 -1.55 -9.91 13.46
C LEU A 305 -0.87 -11.26 13.20
N PRO A 306 -1.65 -12.33 12.93
CA PRO A 306 -1.08 -13.62 12.58
C PRO A 306 -0.39 -13.54 11.20
N PRO A 307 0.73 -14.25 11.02
CA PRO A 307 1.31 -14.44 9.70
C PRO A 307 0.35 -15.23 8.80
N LEU A 308 0.50 -15.10 7.49
CA LEU A 308 -0.43 -15.66 6.51
C LEU A 308 -0.50 -17.21 6.58
N ARG A 309 0.63 -17.87 6.90
CA ARG A 309 0.69 -19.32 7.17
C ARG A 309 -0.20 -19.80 8.32
N ASP A 310 -0.53 -18.92 9.27
CA ASP A 310 -1.35 -19.25 10.44
C ASP A 310 -2.85 -18.98 10.20
N ARG A 311 -3.21 -18.58 8.97
CA ARG A 311 -4.56 -18.29 8.47
C ARG A 311 -4.69 -18.67 6.99
N PRO A 312 -4.49 -19.94 6.63
CA PRO A 312 -4.51 -20.41 5.24
C PRO A 312 -5.84 -20.15 4.53
N GLU A 313 -6.94 -20.02 5.28
CA GLU A 313 -8.28 -19.73 4.76
C GLU A 313 -8.35 -18.36 4.07
N ASP A 314 -7.46 -17.43 4.43
CA ASP A 314 -7.38 -16.11 3.80
C ASP A 314 -6.63 -16.12 2.47
N VAL A 315 -5.82 -17.15 2.19
CA VAL A 315 -4.85 -17.13 1.07
C VAL A 315 -5.55 -17.03 -0.28
N LEU A 316 -6.49 -17.93 -0.59
CA LEU A 316 -7.20 -17.90 -1.88
C LEU A 316 -8.12 -16.68 -2.05
N PRO A 317 -8.93 -16.28 -1.04
CA PRO A 317 -9.69 -15.03 -1.13
C PRO A 317 -8.83 -13.80 -1.39
N LEU A 318 -7.67 -13.69 -0.72
CA LEU A 318 -6.72 -12.61 -0.95
C LEU A 318 -6.09 -12.70 -2.35
N ALA A 319 -5.70 -13.89 -2.79
CA ALA A 319 -5.15 -14.11 -4.12
C ALA A 319 -6.10 -13.63 -5.22
N GLN A 320 -7.37 -14.07 -5.17
CA GLN A 320 -8.39 -13.65 -6.11
C GLN A 320 -8.66 -12.14 -6.02
N HIS A 321 -8.70 -11.56 -4.82
CA HIS A 321 -8.85 -10.12 -4.64
C HIS A 321 -7.72 -9.34 -5.33
N PHE A 322 -6.46 -9.77 -5.21
CA PHE A 322 -5.35 -9.11 -5.91
C PHE A 322 -5.48 -9.26 -7.42
N LEU A 323 -5.85 -10.43 -7.94
CA LEU A 323 -6.10 -10.61 -9.38
C LEU A 323 -7.18 -9.66 -9.90
N ASP A 324 -8.30 -9.55 -9.19
CA ASP A 324 -9.39 -8.63 -9.51
C ASP A 324 -8.94 -7.16 -9.47
N MET A 325 -8.18 -6.79 -8.43
CA MET A 325 -7.61 -5.46 -8.27
C MET A 325 -6.69 -5.10 -9.45
N HIS A 326 -5.79 -6.00 -9.83
CA HIS A 326 -4.86 -5.78 -10.93
C HIS A 326 -5.58 -5.74 -12.30
N ALA A 327 -6.58 -6.60 -12.52
CA ALA A 327 -7.42 -6.56 -13.72
C ALA A 327 -8.13 -5.21 -13.87
N ARG A 328 -8.77 -4.71 -12.79
CA ARG A 328 -9.43 -3.40 -12.76
C ARG A 328 -8.47 -2.23 -12.99
N ARG A 329 -7.21 -2.32 -12.52
CA ARG A 329 -6.19 -1.28 -12.75
C ARG A 329 -5.73 -1.25 -14.21
N ARG A 330 -5.66 -2.41 -14.87
CA ARG A 330 -5.22 -2.53 -16.27
C ARG A 330 -6.35 -2.36 -17.29
N GLY A 331 -7.60 -2.39 -16.85
CA GLY A 331 -8.76 -2.38 -17.75
C GLY A 331 -8.90 -3.68 -18.55
N GLY A 332 -8.38 -4.79 -18.01
CA GLY A 332 -8.40 -6.11 -18.65
C GLY A 332 -9.36 -7.09 -17.94
N PRO A 333 -9.57 -8.29 -18.51
CA PRO A 333 -10.39 -9.33 -17.89
C PRO A 333 -9.76 -9.80 -16.57
N THR A 334 -10.59 -10.13 -15.59
CA THR A 334 -10.16 -10.87 -14.40
C THR A 334 -9.64 -12.23 -14.82
N LYS A 335 -8.46 -12.60 -14.30
CA LYS A 335 -7.92 -13.95 -14.40
C LYS A 335 -8.24 -14.77 -13.15
N ARG A 336 -8.22 -16.09 -13.29
CA ARG A 336 -8.40 -17.05 -12.19
C ARG A 336 -7.20 -17.98 -12.12
N LEU A 337 -6.91 -18.51 -10.94
CA LEU A 337 -5.92 -19.57 -10.77
C LEU A 337 -6.51 -20.89 -11.28
N SER A 338 -5.71 -21.71 -11.96
CA SER A 338 -6.06 -23.11 -12.21
C SER A 338 -6.08 -23.90 -10.89
N SER A 339 -6.70 -25.07 -10.86
CA SER A 339 -6.72 -25.91 -9.65
C SER A 339 -5.31 -26.29 -9.16
N GLU A 340 -4.36 -26.51 -10.06
CA GLU A 340 -2.96 -26.78 -9.71
C GLU A 340 -2.27 -25.55 -9.12
N ALA A 341 -2.55 -24.37 -9.68
CA ALA A 341 -2.03 -23.11 -9.17
C ALA A 341 -2.61 -22.74 -7.79
N GLU A 342 -3.90 -23.02 -7.54
CA GLU A 342 -4.50 -22.85 -6.22
C GLU A 342 -3.82 -23.73 -5.17
N GLN A 343 -3.57 -25.01 -5.48
CA GLN A 343 -2.86 -25.91 -4.57
C GLN A 343 -1.43 -25.43 -4.28
N LEU A 344 -0.74 -24.92 -5.30
CA LEU A 344 0.59 -24.32 -5.17
C LEU A 344 0.57 -23.13 -4.20
N VAL A 345 -0.36 -22.20 -4.44
CA VAL A 345 -0.54 -20.98 -3.65
C VAL A 345 -0.93 -21.29 -2.20
N LEU A 346 -1.74 -22.32 -1.95
CA LEU A 346 -2.11 -22.77 -0.62
C LEU A 346 -0.97 -23.46 0.16
N LYS A 347 -0.08 -24.18 -0.53
CA LYS A 347 1.02 -24.94 0.11
C LYS A 347 2.22 -24.06 0.49
N HIS A 348 2.35 -22.88 -0.10
CA HIS A 348 3.45 -21.96 0.19
C HIS A 348 3.28 -21.30 1.56
N ASP A 349 4.37 -21.09 2.29
CA ASP A 349 4.32 -20.52 3.65
C ASP A 349 4.19 -18.98 3.66
N TRP A 350 4.41 -18.34 2.51
CA TRP A 350 4.39 -16.89 2.35
C TRP A 350 5.22 -16.15 3.42
N PRO A 351 6.56 -16.32 3.46
CA PRO A 351 7.42 -15.63 4.43
C PRO A 351 7.33 -14.09 4.38
N GLY A 352 7.01 -13.50 3.23
CA GLY A 352 6.70 -12.08 3.07
C GLY A 352 5.21 -11.75 3.23
N ASN A 353 4.41 -12.70 3.70
CA ASN A 353 2.99 -12.62 4.02
C ASN A 353 2.15 -12.08 2.84
N VAL A 354 1.14 -11.26 3.14
CA VAL A 354 0.20 -10.71 2.15
C VAL A 354 0.91 -9.85 1.10
N ARG A 355 2.03 -9.21 1.45
CA ARG A 355 2.84 -8.43 0.49
C ARG A 355 3.49 -9.32 -0.57
N GLU A 356 4.04 -10.46 -0.17
CA GLU A 356 4.58 -11.45 -1.13
C GLU A 356 3.47 -12.03 -2.00
N LEU A 357 2.34 -12.42 -1.41
CA LEU A 357 1.18 -12.93 -2.14
C LEU A 357 0.70 -11.93 -3.21
N ARG A 358 0.54 -10.66 -2.83
CA ARG A 358 0.15 -9.59 -3.76
C ARG A 358 1.14 -9.47 -4.93
N ASN A 359 2.44 -9.46 -4.65
CA ASN A 359 3.46 -9.35 -5.68
C ASN A 359 3.47 -10.58 -6.61
N ALA A 360 3.24 -11.78 -6.05
CA ALA A 360 3.12 -13.00 -6.83
C ALA A 360 1.91 -12.95 -7.76
N MET A 361 0.74 -12.50 -7.28
CA MET A 361 -0.46 -12.32 -8.10
C MET A 361 -0.28 -11.27 -9.19
N GLU A 362 0.39 -10.15 -8.88
CA GLU A 362 0.71 -9.13 -9.87
C GLU A 362 1.57 -9.69 -11.00
N ARG A 363 2.63 -10.43 -10.64
CA ARG A 363 3.52 -11.08 -11.61
C ARG A 363 2.77 -12.11 -12.44
N ALA A 364 1.97 -12.96 -11.81
CA ALA A 364 1.15 -13.97 -12.48
C ALA A 364 0.18 -13.33 -13.49
N MET A 365 -0.43 -12.21 -13.12
CA MET A 365 -1.32 -11.45 -14.00
C MET A 365 -0.60 -10.93 -15.27
N VAL A 366 0.67 -10.52 -15.15
CA VAL A 366 1.52 -10.09 -16.27
C VAL A 366 1.91 -11.25 -17.18
N LEU A 367 2.33 -12.37 -16.59
CA LEU A 367 2.96 -13.47 -17.32
C LEU A 367 1.97 -14.42 -17.97
N ALA A 368 0.77 -14.57 -17.41
CA ALA A 368 -0.24 -15.44 -17.99
C ALA A 368 -0.68 -14.92 -19.36
N ALA A 369 -0.61 -15.75 -20.40
CA ALA A 369 -1.12 -15.43 -21.72
C ALA A 369 -2.66 -15.53 -21.77
N GLU A 370 -3.23 -16.44 -20.98
CA GLU A 370 -4.65 -16.75 -20.95
C GLU A 370 -5.37 -16.15 -19.73
N ASN A 371 -6.69 -16.39 -19.66
CA ASN A 371 -7.52 -15.97 -18.53
C ASN A 371 -7.38 -16.90 -17.32
N GLU A 372 -6.85 -18.10 -17.52
CA GLU A 372 -6.51 -19.05 -16.46
C GLU A 372 -4.98 -19.02 -16.22
N ILE A 373 -4.59 -18.95 -14.95
CA ILE A 373 -3.21 -18.84 -14.50
C ILE A 373 -2.77 -20.23 -14.02
N GLY A 374 -1.89 -20.88 -14.78
CA GLY A 374 -1.28 -22.15 -14.41
C GLY A 374 -0.08 -21.98 -13.47
N PRO A 375 0.46 -23.10 -12.93
CA PRO A 375 1.60 -23.09 -12.01
C PRO A 375 2.90 -22.56 -12.66
N GLU A 376 3.01 -22.60 -13.99
CA GLU A 376 4.16 -22.22 -14.80
C GLU A 376 4.47 -20.71 -14.82
N VAL A 377 3.65 -19.87 -14.18
CA VAL A 377 3.96 -18.44 -14.01
C VAL A 377 4.65 -18.11 -12.68
N PHE A 378 4.56 -19.01 -11.70
CA PHE A 378 5.11 -18.79 -10.36
C PHE A 378 6.61 -19.08 -10.30
N PRO A 379 7.40 -18.38 -9.47
CA PRO A 379 8.80 -18.74 -9.22
C PRO A 379 8.98 -20.19 -8.73
N ASP A 380 10.15 -20.76 -8.97
CA ASP A 380 10.47 -22.14 -8.53
C ASP A 380 10.37 -22.27 -7.00
N GLU A 381 10.70 -21.22 -6.24
CA GLU A 381 10.59 -21.22 -4.78
C GLU A 381 9.15 -21.47 -4.28
N ILE A 382 8.13 -21.10 -5.06
CA ILE A 382 6.72 -21.36 -4.75
C ILE A 382 6.31 -22.75 -5.28
N ARG A 383 6.93 -23.24 -6.37
CA ARG A 383 6.67 -24.56 -6.98
C ARG A 383 7.28 -25.73 -6.21
N GLU A 384 8.44 -25.55 -5.58
CA GLU A 384 9.27 -26.61 -4.99
C GLU A 384 8.57 -27.42 -3.87
N LYS A 385 7.42 -26.98 -3.36
CA LYS A 385 6.63 -27.75 -2.38
C LYS A 385 5.64 -28.77 -2.98
N ILE A 386 5.48 -28.83 -4.30
CA ILE A 386 4.59 -29.82 -4.94
C ILE A 386 5.26 -31.20 -5.09
N ASP A 387 6.59 -31.25 -5.19
CA ASP A 387 7.32 -32.49 -5.53
C ASP A 387 7.66 -33.41 -4.34
N ARG A 388 7.14 -33.13 -3.14
CA ARG A 388 7.22 -34.08 -2.01
C ARG A 388 6.03 -35.04 -1.99
N SER A 389 5.86 -35.80 -3.07
CA SER A 389 5.18 -37.09 -3.00
C SER A 389 6.15 -38.13 -2.41
N PRO A 390 5.70 -39.11 -1.59
CA PRO A 390 6.60 -39.99 -0.87
C PRO A 390 7.29 -40.95 -1.85
N ARG A 391 8.53 -40.64 -2.23
CA ARG A 391 9.40 -41.61 -2.90
C ARG A 391 9.85 -42.64 -1.84
N PRO A 392 9.78 -43.96 -2.11
CA PRO A 392 10.20 -44.96 -1.14
C PRO A 392 11.66 -44.72 -0.73
N ALA A 393 11.90 -44.76 0.57
CA ALA A 393 13.22 -44.55 1.16
C ALA A 393 14.25 -45.52 0.56
N ALA A 394 15.30 -44.97 -0.04
CA ALA A 394 16.56 -45.66 -0.24
C ALA A 394 17.55 -45.21 0.87
N PRO A 395 18.47 -46.08 1.31
CA PRO A 395 19.10 -45.96 2.62
C PRO A 395 20.04 -44.77 2.73
N ALA A 396 20.04 -44.17 3.91
CA ALA A 396 20.92 -43.08 4.30
C ALA A 396 22.38 -43.54 4.26
N GLU A 397 23.19 -42.88 3.43
CA GLU A 397 24.63 -42.79 3.63
C GLU A 397 24.99 -41.36 4.04
N SER A 398 25.31 -41.26 5.33
CA SER A 398 26.12 -40.25 6.02
C SER A 398 26.61 -39.03 5.23
N ALA A 399 26.06 -37.87 5.56
CA ALA A 399 26.77 -36.59 5.49
C ALA A 399 26.40 -35.76 6.73
N GLY A 400 27.44 -35.24 7.39
CA GLY A 400 27.40 -34.63 8.72
C GLY A 400 26.65 -33.30 8.85
N PRO A 401 26.78 -32.62 10.01
CA PRO A 401 25.93 -31.49 10.37
C PRO A 401 26.23 -30.28 9.49
N VAL A 402 25.20 -29.73 8.85
CA VAL A 402 25.31 -28.45 8.13
C VAL A 402 25.12 -27.33 9.14
N GLU A 403 26.26 -26.85 9.64
CA GLU A 403 26.36 -25.52 10.23
C GLU A 403 26.09 -24.45 9.16
N THR A 404 25.25 -23.50 9.51
CA THR A 404 25.16 -22.19 8.85
C THR A 404 26.54 -21.49 8.92
N GLY A 405 27.24 -21.39 7.79
CA GLY A 405 28.51 -20.68 7.70
C GLY A 405 28.84 -20.29 6.27
N THR A 406 28.98 -18.98 6.05
CA THR A 406 29.68 -18.30 4.94
C THR A 406 30.28 -19.20 3.86
N ALA A 407 29.73 -19.16 2.64
CA ALA A 407 30.41 -19.74 1.48
C ALA A 407 31.85 -19.20 1.39
N PRO A 408 32.87 -20.06 1.21
CA PRO A 408 34.25 -19.61 1.12
C PRO A 408 34.40 -18.67 -0.07
N ILE A 409 35.08 -17.54 0.13
CA ILE A 409 35.47 -16.62 -0.95
C ILE A 409 36.42 -17.40 -1.86
N LEU A 410 35.88 -17.89 -2.97
CA LEU A 410 36.66 -18.61 -3.97
C LEU A 410 37.60 -17.62 -4.67
N PRO A 411 38.87 -17.98 -4.93
CA PRO A 411 39.74 -17.18 -5.76
C PRO A 411 39.10 -16.91 -7.13
N LEU A 412 39.28 -15.70 -7.64
CA LEU A 412 38.63 -15.24 -8.88
C LEU A 412 38.93 -16.17 -10.07
N GLU A 413 40.09 -16.80 -10.08
CA GLU A 413 40.50 -17.78 -11.10
C GLU A 413 39.69 -19.08 -11.04
N GLU A 414 39.26 -19.54 -9.86
CA GLU A 414 38.45 -20.74 -9.69
C GLU A 414 36.97 -20.47 -10.01
N LEU A 415 36.48 -19.26 -9.71
CA LEU A 415 35.17 -18.78 -10.17
C LEU A 415 35.12 -18.67 -11.70
N GLU A 416 36.17 -18.10 -12.31
CA GLU A 416 36.29 -17.97 -13.76
C GLU A 416 36.32 -19.36 -14.43
N LYS A 417 37.09 -20.30 -13.89
CA LYS A 417 37.16 -21.68 -14.38
C LYS A 417 35.81 -22.39 -14.29
N ARG A 418 35.07 -22.25 -13.18
CA ARG A 418 33.73 -22.83 -13.02
C ARG A 418 32.72 -22.22 -13.99
N ALA A 419 32.73 -20.90 -14.16
CA ALA A 419 31.86 -20.23 -15.12
C ALA A 419 32.11 -20.70 -16.56
N ILE A 420 33.38 -20.90 -16.94
CA ILE A 420 33.76 -21.41 -18.26
C ILE A 420 33.29 -22.86 -18.45
N LEU A 421 33.44 -23.71 -17.44
CA LEU A 421 33.02 -25.11 -17.50
C LEU A 421 31.49 -25.28 -17.53
N ASP A 422 30.77 -24.51 -16.70
CA ASP A 422 29.31 -24.52 -16.67
C ASP A 422 28.72 -24.02 -18.00
N ALA A 423 29.27 -22.94 -18.56
CA ALA A 423 28.87 -22.44 -19.87
C ALA A 423 29.12 -23.47 -20.99
N LEU A 424 30.24 -24.21 -20.95
CA LEU A 424 30.50 -25.28 -21.92
C LEU A 424 29.57 -26.47 -21.72
N SER A 425 29.24 -26.85 -20.49
CA SER A 425 28.34 -27.97 -20.21
C SER A 425 26.89 -27.67 -20.63
N ARG A 426 26.41 -26.44 -20.43
CA ARG A 426 25.04 -26.04 -20.82
C ARG A 426 24.86 -25.80 -22.32
N LEU A 427 25.96 -25.66 -23.06
CA LEU A 427 25.97 -25.33 -24.49
C LEU A 427 26.61 -26.43 -25.34
N ASP A 428 26.46 -27.69 -24.93
CA ASP A 428 26.92 -28.91 -25.64
C ASP A 428 28.39 -28.85 -26.09
N HIS A 429 29.26 -28.27 -25.25
CA HIS A 429 30.68 -28.05 -25.52
C HIS A 429 30.99 -27.24 -26.79
N ASN A 430 30.04 -26.43 -27.29
CA ASN A 430 30.27 -25.52 -28.40
C ASN A 430 31.02 -24.26 -27.94
N ALA A 431 32.33 -24.23 -28.20
CA ALA A 431 33.21 -23.13 -27.78
C ALA A 431 32.82 -21.76 -28.36
N THR A 432 32.22 -21.72 -29.55
CA THR A 432 31.81 -20.46 -30.19
C THR A 432 30.60 -19.85 -29.46
N ARG A 433 29.62 -20.67 -29.09
CA ARG A 433 28.44 -20.24 -28.32
C ARG A 433 28.79 -19.89 -26.88
N ALA A 434 29.65 -20.70 -26.24
CA ALA A 434 30.11 -20.44 -24.88
C ALA A 434 30.89 -19.13 -24.76
N ALA A 435 31.79 -18.83 -25.71
CA ALA A 435 32.52 -17.56 -25.74
C ALA A 435 31.58 -16.35 -25.86
N LYS A 436 30.56 -16.45 -26.72
CA LYS A 436 29.55 -15.40 -26.90
C LYS A 436 28.71 -15.18 -25.64
N HIS A 437 28.29 -16.26 -24.97
CA HIS A 437 27.48 -16.17 -23.74
C HIS A 437 28.30 -15.63 -22.54
N LEU A 438 29.59 -15.93 -22.51
CA LEU A 438 30.53 -15.38 -21.53
C LEU A 438 31.06 -13.99 -21.90
N SER A 439 30.63 -13.41 -23.02
CA SER A 439 31.07 -12.10 -23.53
C SER A 439 32.58 -11.96 -23.69
N ILE A 440 33.28 -13.05 -24.05
CA ILE A 440 34.72 -13.06 -24.31
C ILE A 440 35.02 -13.55 -25.74
N SER A 441 36.19 -13.19 -26.26
CA SER A 441 36.60 -13.69 -27.58
C SER A 441 36.85 -15.20 -27.55
N LYS A 442 36.61 -15.89 -28.68
CA LYS A 442 36.92 -17.33 -28.83
C LYS A 442 38.40 -17.60 -28.53
N ALA A 443 39.31 -16.72 -28.95
CA ALA A 443 40.75 -16.82 -28.64
C ALA A 443 41.05 -16.73 -27.13
N THR A 444 40.33 -15.84 -26.41
CA THR A 444 40.45 -15.70 -24.95
C THR A 444 39.96 -16.96 -24.24
N LEU A 445 38.83 -17.52 -24.66
CA LEU A 445 38.28 -18.77 -24.12
C LEU A 445 39.27 -19.93 -24.31
N PHE A 446 39.84 -20.10 -25.51
CA PHE A 446 40.83 -21.15 -25.77
C PHE A 446 42.12 -20.97 -24.93
N ARG A 447 42.59 -19.73 -24.77
CA ARG A 447 43.74 -19.43 -23.91
C ARG A 447 43.48 -19.84 -22.45
N LYS A 448 42.29 -19.54 -21.93
CA LYS A 448 41.87 -19.88 -20.56
C LYS A 448 41.69 -21.39 -20.36
N LEU A 449 41.07 -22.08 -21.32
CA LEU A 449 40.95 -23.54 -21.28
C LEU A 449 42.31 -24.26 -21.31
N LYS A 450 43.28 -23.70 -22.04
CA LYS A 450 44.67 -24.19 -22.05
C LYS A 450 45.38 -23.92 -20.73
N GLN A 451 45.21 -22.72 -20.16
CA GLN A 451 45.75 -22.34 -18.86
C GLN A 451 45.24 -23.25 -17.72
N TYR A 452 43.98 -23.68 -17.78
CA TYR A 452 43.38 -24.59 -16.79
C TYR A 452 43.61 -26.08 -17.08
N GLY A 453 44.35 -26.43 -18.14
CA GLY A 453 44.68 -27.81 -18.47
C GLY A 453 43.51 -28.66 -18.99
N ILE A 454 42.44 -28.04 -19.48
CA ILE A 454 41.14 -28.71 -19.79
C ILE A 454 41.10 -29.27 -21.22
N ILE A 455 42.16 -29.10 -22.02
CA ILE A 455 42.17 -29.56 -23.41
C ILE A 455 42.59 -31.04 -23.50
N ARG A 456 41.61 -31.96 -23.62
CA ARG A 456 41.80 -33.26 -24.28
C ARG A 456 41.36 -33.16 -25.76
N ARG A 457 42.23 -33.63 -26.64
CA ARG A 457 42.30 -33.36 -28.10
C ARG A 457 41.13 -33.86 -28.97
N SER A 458 39.93 -34.16 -28.46
CA SER A 458 38.91 -34.86 -29.26
C SER A 458 37.44 -34.66 -28.86
N ALA A 459 37.04 -33.47 -28.39
CA ALA A 459 35.62 -33.22 -28.06
C ALA A 459 35.17 -31.75 -28.19
N MET A 460 35.54 -31.05 -29.26
CA MET A 460 34.89 -29.77 -29.59
C MET A 460 34.52 -29.75 -31.07
N ARG A 461 33.21 -29.71 -31.36
CA ARG A 461 32.68 -29.44 -32.71
C ARG A 461 32.63 -27.92 -32.91
N GLY A 462 32.96 -27.47 -34.13
CA GLY A 462 33.20 -26.07 -34.52
C GLY A 462 32.13 -25.07 -34.13
#